data_AF-A0A9R0ZBA6-F1
#
_entry.id   AF-A0A9R0ZBA6-F1
#
_cell.length_a   1.000
_cell.length_b   1.000
_cell.length_c   1.000
_cell.angle_alpha   90.00
_cell.angle_beta   90.00
_cell.angle_gamma   90.00
#
_symmetry.space_group_name_H-M   'P 1'
#
loop_
_entity.id
_entity.type
_entity.pdbx_description
1 polymer ?
#
loop_
_entity_poly.entity_id
_entity_poly.type
_entity_poly.pdbx_seq_one_letter_code
_entity_poly.pdbx_strand_id
1 'polypeptide(L)'
;MASEQTVHMNGGQGDTSYARNSSLQNADQNRMRPLIEEAIADLLSASASMPRSMVVADLGCSSGPNALALVSIAVDAIRGQCFRSRQPPLEVCVFLNDLPDNDFNMVMKSLVAFQQGHRSVVTGVIPGSFYGRLFTTGSLHLACSANSLHWLSEAPEELRRNKIPAYDIDEHVRRGRRRVVIGAYARQFRKDFKLFLELRAKELVAGGRLVVSLAGRRSEEPAAEFTHAWESVVINKSKV
;
A
#
# COMPACT_ATOMS: atom_id res chain seq x y z
N MET A 1 26.89 11.21 1.11
CA MET A 1 26.25 9.95 0.69
C MET A 1 25.20 10.33 -0.33
N ALA A 2 25.31 9.87 -1.58
CA ALA A 2 24.24 10.08 -2.55
C ALA A 2 22.99 9.37 -2.01
N SER A 3 21.84 10.07 -1.92
CA SER A 3 20.61 9.38 -1.53
C SER A 3 20.33 8.31 -2.58
N GLU A 4 20.06 7.08 -2.12
CA GLU A 4 19.44 6.09 -3.01
C GLU A 4 18.16 6.72 -3.53
N GLN A 5 18.03 6.84 -4.86
CA GLN A 5 16.80 7.35 -5.45
C GLN A 5 15.66 6.42 -5.04
N THR A 6 14.75 6.91 -4.21
CA THR A 6 13.57 6.14 -3.82
C THR A 6 12.44 6.44 -4.79
N VAL A 7 11.69 5.40 -5.17
CA VAL A 7 10.52 5.58 -6.03
C VAL A 7 9.43 6.28 -5.25
N HIS A 8 8.78 7.27 -5.85
CA HIS A 8 7.63 7.93 -5.26
C HIS A 8 6.67 8.36 -6.37
N MET A 9 5.41 8.57 -6.00
CA MET A 9 4.44 9.13 -6.94
C MET A 9 4.70 10.63 -7.15
N ASN A 10 4.25 11.17 -8.29
CA ASN A 10 4.35 12.61 -8.58
C ASN A 10 3.63 13.42 -7.50
N GLY A 11 4.38 14.17 -6.70
CA GLY A 11 3.85 14.99 -5.60
C GLY A 11 3.07 16.23 -6.07
N GLY A 12 2.54 16.96 -5.10
CA GLY A 12 1.84 18.22 -5.33
C GLY A 12 0.39 18.09 -5.80
N GLN A 13 -0.13 19.20 -6.34
CA GLN A 13 -1.55 19.39 -6.67
C GLN A 13 -1.77 19.77 -8.15
N GLY A 14 -0.71 19.75 -8.98
CA GLY A 14 -0.79 20.13 -10.39
C GLY A 14 -1.45 19.05 -11.27
N ASP A 15 -1.67 19.34 -12.55
CA ASP A 15 -2.40 18.44 -13.46
C ASP A 15 -1.69 17.11 -13.72
N THR A 16 -0.38 17.03 -13.51
CA THR A 16 0.43 15.80 -13.62
C THR A 16 0.68 15.11 -12.27
N SER A 17 0.13 15.67 -11.17
CA SER A 17 0.28 15.10 -9.83
C SER A 17 -0.51 13.80 -9.69
N TYR A 18 -0.02 12.92 -8.83
CA TYR A 18 -0.73 11.71 -8.47
C TYR A 18 -2.08 12.01 -7.80
N ALA A 19 -2.15 13.09 -7.02
CA ALA A 19 -3.39 13.52 -6.38
C ALA A 19 -4.56 13.75 -7.35
N ARG A 20 -4.27 14.17 -8.60
CA ARG A 20 -5.27 14.38 -9.67
C ARG A 20 -5.43 13.21 -10.64
N ASN A 21 -4.55 12.21 -10.59
CA ASN A 21 -4.47 11.13 -11.59
C ASN A 21 -4.54 9.72 -10.98
N SER A 22 -5.16 9.58 -9.79
CA SER A 22 -5.17 8.33 -9.03
C SER A 22 -6.58 7.78 -8.76
N SER A 23 -7.53 8.06 -9.66
CA SER A 23 -8.94 7.63 -9.52
C SER A 23 -9.10 6.10 -9.56
N LEU A 24 -8.28 5.41 -10.35
CA LEU A 24 -8.28 3.94 -10.41
C LEU A 24 -7.85 3.34 -9.07
N GLN A 25 -6.74 3.84 -8.51
CA GLN A 25 -6.22 3.41 -7.22
C GLN A 25 -7.23 3.71 -6.10
N ASN A 26 -7.91 4.86 -6.15
CA ASN A 26 -8.96 5.21 -5.21
C ASN A 26 -10.15 4.23 -5.27
N ALA A 27 -10.60 3.87 -6.48
CA ALA A 27 -11.67 2.89 -6.67
C ALA A 27 -11.28 1.52 -6.11
N ASP A 28 -10.04 1.09 -6.32
CA ASP A 28 -9.53 -0.17 -5.76
C ASP A 28 -9.41 -0.14 -4.24
N GLN A 29 -8.95 0.96 -3.65
CA GLN A 29 -8.95 1.14 -2.19
C GLN A 29 -10.37 1.06 -1.61
N ASN A 30 -11.36 1.68 -2.26
CA ASN A 30 -12.75 1.61 -1.84
C ASN A 30 -13.34 0.20 -1.92
N ARG A 31 -12.91 -0.62 -2.89
CA ARG A 31 -13.30 -2.04 -2.99
C ARG A 31 -12.78 -2.89 -1.84
N MET A 32 -11.74 -2.45 -1.14
CA MET A 32 -11.22 -3.14 0.05
C MET A 32 -12.09 -2.93 1.29
N ARG A 33 -13.09 -2.03 1.25
CA ARG A 33 -13.93 -1.70 2.41
C ARG A 33 -14.48 -2.92 3.15
N PRO A 34 -15.13 -3.90 2.49
CA PRO A 34 -15.69 -5.05 3.20
C PRO A 34 -14.62 -5.87 3.93
N LEU A 35 -13.43 -6.02 3.34
CA LEU A 35 -12.32 -6.76 3.95
C LEU A 35 -11.78 -6.05 5.19
N ILE A 36 -11.71 -4.72 5.15
CA ILE A 36 -11.27 -3.90 6.29
C ILE A 36 -12.33 -3.96 7.41
N GLU A 37 -13.61 -3.81 7.07
CA GLU A 37 -14.71 -3.89 8.02
C GLU A 37 -14.76 -5.26 8.71
N GLU A 38 -14.60 -6.35 7.96
CA GLU A 38 -14.51 -7.71 8.50
C GLU A 38 -13.29 -7.88 9.42
N ALA A 39 -12.11 -7.43 8.98
CA ALA A 39 -10.89 -7.49 9.78
C ALA A 39 -11.02 -6.74 11.12
N ILE A 40 -11.69 -5.58 11.12
CA ILE A 40 -11.96 -4.82 12.35
C ILE A 40 -12.97 -5.53 13.24
N ALA A 41 -14.06 -6.07 12.68
CA ALA A 41 -15.06 -6.80 13.44
C ALA A 41 -14.44 -8.02 14.15
N ASP A 42 -13.59 -8.75 13.44
CA ASP A 42 -12.81 -9.87 13.96
C ASP A 42 -11.87 -9.45 15.11
N LEU A 43 -11.09 -8.39 14.92
CA LEU A 43 -10.16 -7.87 15.92
C LEU A 43 -10.86 -7.50 17.23
N LEU A 44 -12.03 -6.88 17.11
CA LEU A 44 -12.81 -6.44 18.27
C LEU A 44 -13.61 -7.58 18.92
N SER A 45 -13.92 -8.65 18.19
CA SER A 45 -14.65 -9.81 18.71
C SER A 45 -13.74 -10.89 19.32
N ALA A 46 -12.47 -10.95 18.91
CA ALA A 46 -11.53 -11.98 19.34
C ALA A 46 -11.04 -11.81 20.81
N SER A 47 -11.23 -10.64 21.41
CA SER A 47 -10.77 -10.35 22.77
C SER A 47 -11.90 -10.47 23.78
N ALA A 48 -11.62 -11.07 24.94
CA ALA A 48 -12.58 -11.16 26.05
C ALA A 48 -13.03 -9.78 26.58
N SER A 49 -12.22 -8.74 26.32
CA SER A 49 -12.54 -7.34 26.60
C SER A 49 -12.03 -6.44 25.49
N MET A 50 -12.75 -5.37 25.18
CA MET A 50 -12.31 -4.38 24.18
C MET A 50 -10.91 -3.83 24.50
N PRO A 51 -10.04 -3.64 23.49
CA PRO A 51 -8.76 -2.99 23.71
C PRO A 51 -8.98 -1.54 24.18
N ARG A 52 -7.98 -0.93 24.83
CA ARG A 52 -8.02 0.49 25.21
C ARG A 52 -7.72 1.42 24.04
N SER A 53 -6.85 0.96 23.14
CA SER A 53 -6.51 1.67 21.92
C SER A 53 -6.22 0.69 20.79
N MET A 54 -6.27 1.17 19.55
CA MET A 54 -5.86 0.42 18.37
C MET A 54 -4.87 1.21 17.55
N VAL A 55 -3.97 0.50 16.88
CA VAL A 55 -3.00 1.08 15.95
C VAL A 55 -3.30 0.56 14.55
N VAL A 56 -3.56 1.46 13.63
CA VAL A 56 -3.86 1.20 12.23
C VAL A 56 -2.79 1.86 11.37
N ALA A 57 -2.27 1.14 10.38
CA ALA A 57 -1.30 1.70 9.45
C ALA A 57 -1.68 1.45 7.98
N ASP A 58 -1.40 2.41 7.12
CA ASP A 58 -1.36 2.23 5.66
C ASP A 58 0.10 2.23 5.19
N LEU A 59 0.49 1.16 4.49
CA LEU A 59 1.86 0.91 4.03
C LEU A 59 1.96 1.15 2.52
N GLY A 60 2.59 2.28 2.17
CA GLY A 60 2.61 2.84 0.82
C GLY A 60 1.40 3.75 0.56
N CYS A 61 1.19 4.73 1.43
CA CYS A 61 0.03 5.62 1.40
C CYS A 61 0.06 6.62 0.22
N SER A 62 1.23 6.85 -0.38
CA SER A 62 1.50 7.90 -1.34
C SER A 62 1.08 9.28 -0.81
N SER A 63 0.51 10.14 -1.64
CA SER A 63 0.06 11.49 -1.30
C SER A 63 -1.31 11.80 -1.88
N GLY A 64 -1.83 12.98 -1.54
CA GLY A 64 -3.15 13.43 -1.97
C GLY A 64 -4.31 12.72 -1.30
N PRO A 65 -5.52 12.78 -1.91
CA PRO A 65 -6.76 12.35 -1.26
C PRO A 65 -6.78 10.85 -0.93
N ASN A 66 -6.04 10.04 -1.70
CA ASN A 66 -6.00 8.59 -1.53
C ASN A 66 -5.22 8.14 -0.29
N ALA A 67 -4.32 8.98 0.23
CA ALA A 67 -3.47 8.64 1.36
C ALA A 67 -4.27 8.36 2.65
N LEU A 68 -5.51 8.84 2.74
CA LEU A 68 -6.40 8.61 3.87
C LEU A 68 -7.45 7.52 3.64
N ALA A 69 -7.57 6.98 2.42
CA ALA A 69 -8.72 6.15 2.05
C ALA A 69 -8.86 4.90 2.94
N LEU A 70 -7.79 4.09 3.06
CA LEU A 70 -7.82 2.83 3.81
C LEU A 70 -7.98 3.07 5.32
N VAL A 71 -7.27 4.07 5.86
CA VAL A 71 -7.34 4.37 7.30
C VAL A 71 -8.67 5.02 7.70
N SER A 72 -9.30 5.79 6.80
CA SER A 72 -10.64 6.35 7.03
C SER A 72 -11.66 5.23 7.12
N ILE A 73 -11.62 4.26 6.21
CA ILE A 73 -12.47 3.06 6.26
C ILE A 73 -12.28 2.32 7.58
N ALA A 74 -11.04 2.09 8.01
CA ALA A 74 -10.76 1.40 9.27
C ALA A 74 -11.29 2.16 10.49
N VAL A 75 -11.07 3.49 10.55
CA VAL A 75 -11.57 4.34 11.65
C VAL A 75 -13.09 4.34 11.68
N ASP A 76 -13.76 4.46 10.54
CA ASP A 76 -15.22 4.39 10.45
C ASP A 76 -15.75 3.03 10.93
N ALA A 77 -15.11 1.93 10.52
CA ALA A 77 -15.45 0.58 10.94
C ALA A 77 -15.31 0.40 12.47
N ILE A 78 -14.21 0.88 13.06
CA ILE A 78 -13.99 0.84 14.52
C ILE A 78 -15.10 1.61 15.23
N ARG A 79 -15.41 2.84 14.79
CA ARG A 79 -16.46 3.67 15.38
C ARG A 79 -17.83 3.01 15.28
N GLY A 80 -18.15 2.45 14.11
CA GLY A 80 -19.38 1.71 13.87
C GLY A 80 -19.52 0.50 14.80
N GLN A 81 -18.44 -0.26 15.00
CA GLN A 81 -18.44 -1.42 15.88
C GLN A 81 -18.58 -1.04 17.36
N CYS A 82 -17.90 0.01 17.82
CA CYS A 82 -18.07 0.55 19.18
C CYS A 82 -19.52 1.00 19.41
N PHE A 83 -20.10 1.73 18.45
CA PHE A 83 -21.48 2.19 18.52
C PHE A 83 -22.48 1.02 18.62
N ARG A 84 -22.34 0.01 17.74
CA ARG A 84 -23.19 -1.19 17.75
C ARG A 84 -23.08 -1.98 19.05
N SER A 85 -21.89 -2.01 19.64
CA SER A 85 -21.60 -2.73 20.89
C SER A 85 -21.88 -1.91 22.15
N ARG A 86 -22.40 -0.68 22.00
CA ARG A 86 -22.64 0.29 23.08
C ARG A 86 -21.41 0.54 23.96
N GLN A 87 -20.23 0.49 23.35
CA GLN A 87 -18.94 0.74 24.00
C GLN A 87 -18.55 2.21 23.83
N PRO A 88 -17.75 2.77 24.76
CA PRO A 88 -17.18 4.10 24.56
C PRO A 88 -16.30 4.14 23.29
N PRO A 89 -16.09 5.33 22.69
CA PRO A 89 -15.17 5.48 21.58
C PRO A 89 -13.77 4.99 21.94
N LEU A 90 -13.18 4.22 21.03
CA LEU A 90 -11.82 3.73 21.16
C LEU A 90 -10.80 4.81 20.76
N GLU A 91 -9.67 4.87 21.46
CA GLU A 91 -8.53 5.67 21.00
C GLU A 91 -7.84 4.97 19.83
N VAL A 92 -7.62 5.67 18.72
CA VAL A 92 -7.01 5.08 17.53
C VAL A 92 -5.77 5.87 17.13
N CYS A 93 -4.64 5.18 16.99
CA CYS A 93 -3.44 5.72 16.38
C CYS A 93 -3.42 5.33 14.89
N VAL A 94 -3.39 6.32 14.01
CA VAL A 94 -3.31 6.13 12.55
C VAL A 94 -1.92 6.52 12.07
N PHE A 95 -1.24 5.60 11.41
CA PHE A 95 0.07 5.84 10.82
C PHE A 95 0.04 5.70 9.30
N LEU A 96 0.56 6.71 8.61
CA LEU A 96 0.75 6.66 7.16
C LEU A 96 2.23 6.46 6.85
N ASN A 97 2.55 5.34 6.20
CA ASN A 97 3.91 4.99 5.80
C ASN A 97 4.09 5.15 4.30
N ASP A 98 5.23 5.71 3.90
CA ASP A 98 5.74 5.67 2.54
C ASP A 98 7.27 5.85 2.55
N LEU A 99 7.91 5.80 1.38
CA LEU A 99 9.34 6.05 1.22
C LEU A 99 9.69 7.51 1.53
N PRO A 100 10.94 7.81 1.96
CA PRO A 100 11.32 9.13 2.45
C PRO A 100 11.09 10.29 1.47
N ASP A 101 11.17 10.05 0.16
CA ASP A 101 11.01 11.09 -0.87
C ASP A 101 9.53 11.35 -1.25
N ASN A 102 8.57 10.67 -0.59
CA ASN A 102 7.15 10.96 -0.78
C ASN A 102 6.78 12.37 -0.29
N ASP A 103 5.67 12.93 -0.82
CA ASP A 103 5.17 14.25 -0.43
C ASP A 103 4.45 14.22 0.93
N PHE A 104 5.22 14.02 2.00
CA PHE A 104 4.71 14.00 3.36
C PHE A 104 4.15 15.36 3.80
N ASN A 105 4.56 16.47 3.18
CA ASN A 105 3.99 17.78 3.46
C ASN A 105 2.49 17.81 3.14
N MET A 106 2.10 17.22 2.01
CA MET A 106 0.70 17.06 1.64
C MET A 106 -0.02 16.08 2.57
N VAL A 107 0.62 14.94 2.88
CA VAL A 107 0.06 13.91 3.79
C VAL A 107 -0.23 14.47 5.17
N MET A 108 0.71 15.23 5.76
CA MET A 108 0.54 15.84 7.08
C MET A 108 -0.61 16.85 7.10
N LYS A 109 -0.78 17.66 6.05
CA LYS A 109 -1.93 18.58 5.93
C LYS A 109 -3.25 17.81 5.89
N SER A 110 -3.32 16.70 5.15
CA SER A 110 -4.50 15.83 5.12
C SER A 110 -4.78 15.20 6.49
N LEU A 111 -3.75 14.74 7.21
CA LEU A 111 -3.90 14.15 8.54
C LEU A 111 -4.43 15.17 9.57
N VAL A 112 -3.96 16.43 9.53
CA VAL A 112 -4.48 17.49 10.40
C VAL A 112 -5.97 17.72 10.15
N ALA A 113 -6.40 17.79 8.88
CA ALA A 113 -7.81 17.92 8.54
C ALA A 113 -8.63 16.69 8.98
N PHE A 114 -8.07 15.48 8.83
CA PHE A 114 -8.71 14.25 9.25
C PHE A 114 -8.97 14.19 10.77
N GLN A 115 -8.00 14.63 11.58
CA GLN A 115 -8.12 14.67 13.04
C GLN A 115 -9.20 15.63 13.53
N GLN A 116 -9.44 16.75 12.83
CA GLN A 116 -10.50 17.69 13.20
C GLN A 116 -11.90 17.04 13.20
N GLY A 117 -12.12 16.03 12.34
CA GLY A 117 -13.35 15.22 12.31
C GLY A 117 -13.37 14.03 13.29
N HIS A 118 -12.25 13.75 13.97
CA HIS A 118 -12.02 12.51 14.70
C HIS A 118 -11.31 12.75 16.04
N ARG A 119 -12.06 13.20 17.05
CA ARG A 119 -11.52 13.61 18.36
C ARG A 119 -10.75 12.52 19.13
N SER A 120 -10.99 11.24 18.87
CA SER A 120 -10.28 10.12 19.53
C SER A 120 -9.16 9.52 18.66
N VAL A 121 -8.72 10.24 17.61
CA VAL A 121 -7.71 9.76 16.68
C VAL A 121 -6.42 10.58 16.78
N VAL A 122 -5.32 9.89 17.04
CA VAL A 122 -3.95 10.41 16.94
C VAL A 122 -3.38 9.97 15.61
N THR A 123 -2.71 10.88 14.89
CA THR A 123 -2.10 10.57 13.60
C THR A 123 -0.59 10.74 13.63
N GLY A 124 0.10 10.03 12.73
CA GLY A 124 1.52 10.19 12.49
C GLY A 124 1.92 9.70 11.10
N VAL A 125 3.14 10.05 10.70
CA VAL A 125 3.78 9.54 9.49
C VAL A 125 4.99 8.70 9.86
N ILE A 126 5.23 7.62 9.10
CA ILE A 126 6.37 6.73 9.30
C ILE A 126 7.16 6.67 7.99
N PRO A 127 8.16 7.53 7.77
CA PRO A 127 8.98 7.48 6.56
C PRO A 127 9.92 6.26 6.58
N GLY A 128 9.92 5.47 5.52
CA GLY A 128 10.81 4.32 5.39
C GLY A 128 10.23 3.21 4.52
N SER A 129 11.11 2.32 4.06
CA SER A 129 10.68 1.14 3.31
C SER A 129 9.95 0.17 4.23
N PHE A 130 8.74 -0.24 3.83
CA PHE A 130 8.05 -1.41 4.36
C PHE A 130 8.76 -2.76 4.12
N TYR A 131 9.87 -2.82 3.38
CA TYR A 131 10.79 -3.96 3.40
C TYR A 131 11.80 -3.88 4.57
N GLY A 132 11.66 -2.88 5.46
CA GLY A 132 12.31 -2.77 6.74
C GLY A 132 11.32 -2.81 7.92
N ARG A 133 11.86 -2.76 9.14
CA ARG A 133 11.06 -2.60 10.36
C ARG A 133 10.53 -1.17 10.44
N LEU A 134 9.23 -1.03 10.65
CA LEU A 134 8.51 0.25 10.77
C LEU A 134 7.92 0.43 12.16
N PHE A 135 7.57 -0.67 12.84
CA PHE A 135 6.91 -0.65 14.14
C PHE A 135 7.66 -1.52 15.16
N THR A 136 7.41 -1.25 16.44
CA THR A 136 7.88 -2.11 17.52
C THR A 136 7.15 -3.45 17.49
N THR A 137 7.68 -4.45 18.18
CA THR A 137 7.10 -5.79 18.16
C THR A 137 5.74 -5.79 18.87
N GLY A 138 4.73 -6.37 18.22
CA GLY A 138 3.39 -6.48 18.79
C GLY A 138 2.71 -5.14 19.09
N SER A 139 2.93 -4.12 18.25
CA SER A 139 2.32 -2.79 18.45
C SER A 139 1.23 -2.46 17.43
N LEU A 140 1.17 -3.18 16.30
CA LEU A 140 0.26 -2.89 15.19
C LEU A 140 -0.98 -3.79 15.25
N HIS A 141 -2.19 -3.22 15.15
CA HIS A 141 -3.43 -3.99 15.22
C HIS A 141 -3.95 -4.33 13.82
N LEU A 142 -3.91 -3.35 12.92
CA LEU A 142 -4.29 -3.50 11.52
C LEU A 142 -3.22 -2.86 10.62
N ALA A 143 -2.71 -3.62 9.68
CA ALA A 143 -1.93 -3.12 8.56
C ALA A 143 -2.75 -3.21 7.27
N CYS A 144 -2.85 -2.11 6.55
CA CYS A 144 -3.44 -2.03 5.22
C CYS A 144 -2.34 -1.70 4.20
N SER A 145 -2.48 -2.20 2.98
CA SER A 145 -1.58 -1.84 1.88
C SER A 145 -2.30 -2.04 0.56
N ALA A 146 -2.36 -1.01 -0.28
CA ALA A 146 -2.98 -1.08 -1.59
C ALA A 146 -2.07 -0.50 -2.66
N ASN A 147 -1.92 -1.20 -3.78
CA ASN A 147 -1.19 -0.69 -4.95
C ASN A 147 0.27 -0.27 -4.66
N SER A 148 0.92 -0.86 -3.66
CA SER A 148 2.30 -0.53 -3.29
C SER A 148 3.24 -1.75 -3.31
N LEU A 149 2.77 -2.93 -2.89
CA LEU A 149 3.58 -4.15 -2.80
C LEU A 149 4.07 -4.74 -4.13
N HIS A 150 3.62 -4.22 -5.28
CA HIS A 150 4.19 -4.58 -6.58
C HIS A 150 5.50 -3.84 -6.88
N TRP A 151 5.81 -2.78 -6.13
CA TRP A 151 7.13 -2.14 -6.16
C TRP A 151 8.13 -3.01 -5.40
N LEU A 152 9.14 -3.47 -6.12
CA LEU A 152 10.21 -4.29 -5.57
C LEU A 152 11.23 -3.44 -4.80
N SER A 153 11.97 -4.08 -3.90
CA SER A 153 13.06 -3.42 -3.16
C SER A 153 14.20 -2.98 -4.09
N GLU A 154 14.42 -3.75 -5.15
CA GLU A 154 15.48 -3.54 -6.14
C GLU A 154 15.10 -4.17 -7.48
N ALA A 155 15.72 -3.72 -8.57
CA ALA A 155 15.64 -4.43 -9.84
C ALA A 155 16.34 -5.81 -9.71
N PRO A 156 15.81 -6.89 -10.31
CA PRO A 156 16.40 -8.21 -10.18
C PRO A 156 17.89 -8.20 -10.58
N GLU A 157 18.76 -8.60 -9.64
CA GLU A 157 20.22 -8.44 -9.78
C GLU A 157 20.76 -9.11 -11.05
N GLU A 158 20.26 -10.30 -11.38
CA GLU A 158 20.61 -11.05 -12.58
C GLU A 158 20.34 -10.25 -13.87
N LEU A 159 19.19 -9.56 -13.95
CA LEU A 159 18.85 -8.75 -15.11
C LEU A 159 19.73 -7.50 -15.17
N ARG A 160 19.91 -6.82 -14.02
CA ARG A 160 20.76 -5.63 -13.90
C ARG A 160 22.21 -5.92 -14.31
N ARG A 161 22.79 -7.01 -13.81
CA ARG A 161 24.18 -7.43 -14.12
C ARG A 161 24.37 -7.75 -15.60
N ASN A 162 23.38 -8.40 -16.22
CA ASN A 162 23.42 -8.77 -17.62
C ASN A 162 22.89 -7.66 -18.56
N LYS A 163 22.54 -6.48 -18.02
CA LYS A 163 21.94 -5.36 -18.77
C LYS A 163 20.69 -5.77 -19.58
N ILE A 164 19.91 -6.69 -19.03
CA ILE A 164 18.64 -7.13 -19.63
C ILE A 164 17.54 -6.20 -19.10
N PRO A 165 16.82 -5.45 -19.96
CA PRO A 165 15.76 -4.58 -19.51
C PRO A 165 14.53 -5.39 -19.05
N ALA A 166 13.70 -4.77 -18.22
CA ALA A 166 12.40 -5.34 -17.82
C ALA A 166 11.46 -5.55 -19.01
N TYR A 167 11.58 -4.66 -20.00
CA TYR A 167 10.82 -4.68 -21.24
C TYR A 167 11.75 -4.33 -22.40
N ASP A 168 11.70 -5.13 -23.47
CA ASP A 168 12.46 -4.91 -24.70
C ASP A 168 11.50 -4.48 -25.80
N ILE A 169 11.84 -3.42 -26.55
CA ILE A 169 10.96 -2.88 -27.60
C ILE A 169 10.89 -3.82 -28.82
N ASP A 170 11.96 -4.58 -29.06
CA ASP A 170 12.00 -5.60 -30.08
C ASP A 170 11.19 -6.83 -29.63
N GLU A 171 10.11 -7.14 -30.36
CA GLU A 171 9.23 -8.25 -30.00
C GLU A 171 9.95 -9.60 -29.99
N HIS A 172 10.87 -9.83 -30.94
CA HIS A 172 11.57 -11.10 -31.06
C HIS A 172 12.49 -11.32 -29.86
N VAL A 173 13.27 -10.30 -29.50
CA VAL A 173 14.13 -10.31 -28.31
C VAL A 173 13.30 -10.44 -27.03
N ARG A 174 12.22 -9.67 -26.91
CA ARG A 174 11.29 -9.72 -25.77
C ARG A 174 10.70 -11.13 -25.59
N ARG A 175 10.26 -11.77 -26.68
CA ARG A 175 9.72 -13.14 -26.65
C ARG A 175 10.79 -14.15 -26.25
N GLY A 176 11.99 -14.05 -26.81
CA GLY A 176 13.13 -14.91 -26.49
C GLY A 176 13.58 -14.81 -25.03
N ARG A 177 13.54 -13.62 -24.44
CA ARG A 177 13.96 -13.36 -23.04
C ARG A 177 12.84 -13.49 -22.01
N ARG A 178 11.58 -13.63 -22.45
CA ARG A 178 10.38 -13.57 -21.60
C ARG A 178 10.48 -14.44 -20.35
N ARG A 179 10.92 -15.69 -20.49
CA ARG A 179 11.04 -16.64 -19.36
C ARG A 179 12.10 -16.22 -18.35
N VAL A 180 13.23 -15.71 -18.83
CA VAL A 180 14.34 -15.22 -17.97
C VAL A 180 13.88 -14.01 -17.18
N VAL A 181 13.26 -13.02 -17.85
CA VAL A 181 12.76 -11.80 -17.22
C VAL A 181 11.68 -12.11 -16.18
N ILE A 182 10.63 -12.86 -16.56
CA ILE A 182 9.55 -13.24 -15.63
C ILE A 182 10.10 -14.02 -14.44
N GLY A 183 11.00 -14.98 -14.69
CA GLY A 183 11.61 -15.78 -13.62
C GLY A 183 12.41 -14.94 -12.63
N ALA A 184 13.18 -13.96 -13.12
CA ALA A 184 13.97 -13.07 -12.28
C ALA A 184 13.07 -12.15 -11.42
N TYR A 185 12.05 -11.54 -12.02
CA TYR A 185 11.07 -10.73 -11.28
C TYR A 185 10.28 -11.55 -10.26
N ALA A 186 9.88 -12.77 -10.59
CA ALA A 186 9.19 -13.66 -9.65
C ALA A 186 10.07 -14.04 -8.45
N ARG A 187 11.37 -14.30 -8.67
CA ARG A 187 12.32 -14.56 -7.58
C ARG A 187 12.49 -13.35 -6.67
N GLN A 188 12.63 -12.14 -7.24
CA GLN A 188 12.76 -10.91 -6.47
C GLN A 188 11.47 -10.61 -5.68
N PHE A 189 10.30 -10.68 -6.32
CA PHE A 189 9.02 -10.52 -5.63
C PHE A 189 8.86 -11.51 -4.47
N ARG A 190 9.23 -12.77 -4.66
CA ARG A 190 9.17 -13.77 -3.59
C ARG A 190 10.10 -13.43 -2.42
N LYS A 191 11.31 -12.94 -2.69
CA LYS A 191 12.26 -12.48 -1.66
C LYS A 191 11.65 -11.32 -0.87
N ASP A 192 11.18 -10.30 -1.58
CA ASP A 192 10.66 -9.07 -1.01
C ASP A 192 9.35 -9.30 -0.23
N PHE A 193 8.39 -10.00 -0.83
CA PHE A 193 7.11 -10.28 -0.20
C PHE A 193 7.25 -11.19 1.02
N LYS A 194 8.15 -12.18 0.98
CA LYS A 194 8.46 -12.99 2.17
C LYS A 194 9.03 -12.12 3.30
N LEU A 195 9.99 -11.25 3.00
CA LEU A 195 10.57 -10.34 3.98
C LEU A 195 9.50 -9.40 4.56
N PHE A 196 8.65 -8.82 3.71
CA PHE A 196 7.51 -8.01 4.13
C PHE A 196 6.63 -8.77 5.13
N LEU A 197 6.19 -9.99 4.81
CA LEU A 197 5.34 -10.80 5.68
C LEU A 197 6.04 -11.14 7.01
N GLU A 198 7.32 -11.50 7.00
CA GLU A 198 8.09 -11.79 8.21
C GLU A 198 8.22 -10.57 9.14
N LEU A 199 8.37 -9.37 8.57
CA LEU A 199 8.44 -8.12 9.32
C LEU A 199 7.07 -7.76 9.90
N ARG A 200 6.01 -7.82 9.08
CA ARG A 200 4.63 -7.53 9.53
C ARG A 200 4.18 -8.50 10.61
N ALA A 201 4.53 -9.78 10.50
CA ALA A 201 4.21 -10.78 11.51
C ALA A 201 4.84 -10.46 12.88
N LYS A 202 6.01 -9.83 12.92
CA LYS A 202 6.67 -9.39 14.18
C LYS A 202 6.02 -8.14 14.75
N GLU A 203 5.53 -7.25 13.90
CA GLU A 203 4.98 -5.95 14.27
C GLU A 203 3.53 -6.02 14.70
N LEU A 204 2.78 -6.95 14.11
CA LEU A 204 1.39 -7.21 14.47
C LEU A 204 1.27 -7.80 15.88
N VAL A 205 0.24 -7.36 16.61
CA VAL A 205 -0.20 -8.01 17.85
C VAL A 205 -0.65 -9.45 17.56
N ALA A 206 -0.74 -10.29 18.60
CA ALA A 206 -1.40 -11.58 18.48
C ALA A 206 -2.86 -11.38 18.00
N GLY A 207 -3.25 -12.02 16.90
CA GLY A 207 -4.55 -11.82 16.27
C GLY A 207 -4.65 -10.57 15.39
N GLY A 208 -3.57 -9.79 15.24
CA GLY A 208 -3.48 -8.65 14.32
C GLY A 208 -3.86 -9.03 12.88
N ARG A 209 -4.38 -8.07 12.12
CA ARG A 209 -4.82 -8.30 10.73
C ARG A 209 -3.94 -7.55 9.74
N LEU A 210 -3.73 -8.17 8.59
CA LEU A 210 -3.06 -7.60 7.43
C LEU A 210 -4.00 -7.71 6.23
N VAL A 211 -4.40 -6.57 5.67
CA VAL A 211 -5.27 -6.49 4.49
C VAL A 211 -4.48 -5.88 3.34
N VAL A 212 -4.30 -6.64 2.25
CA VAL A 212 -3.47 -6.23 1.12
C VAL A 212 -4.22 -6.31 -0.20
N SER A 213 -3.98 -5.34 -1.08
CA SER A 213 -4.40 -5.37 -2.48
C SER A 213 -3.16 -5.31 -3.39
N LEU A 214 -3.10 -6.27 -4.31
CA LEU A 214 -1.98 -6.51 -5.21
C LEU A 214 -2.49 -6.54 -6.65
N ALA A 215 -1.82 -5.79 -7.53
CA ALA A 215 -1.97 -6.00 -8.96
C ALA A 215 -1.41 -7.38 -9.33
N GLY A 216 -2.25 -8.23 -9.89
CA GLY A 216 -1.90 -9.60 -10.24
C GLY A 216 -2.45 -10.00 -11.61
N ARG A 217 -2.25 -11.26 -11.96
CA ARG A 217 -2.76 -11.87 -13.18
C ARG A 217 -3.66 -13.06 -12.84
N ARG A 218 -4.69 -13.28 -13.65
CA ARG A 218 -5.65 -14.40 -13.47
C ARG A 218 -5.15 -15.73 -14.02
N SER A 219 -4.13 -15.72 -14.89
CA SER A 219 -3.59 -16.91 -15.54
C SER A 219 -2.07 -17.01 -15.36
N GLU A 220 -1.57 -18.24 -15.26
CA GLU A 220 -0.15 -18.53 -15.33
C GLU A 220 0.41 -18.28 -16.73
N GLU A 221 -0.44 -18.47 -17.76
CA GLU A 221 -0.09 -18.15 -19.12
C GLU A 221 0.20 -16.66 -19.23
N PRO A 222 1.42 -16.30 -19.66
CA PRO A 222 1.73 -14.91 -19.92
C PRO A 222 0.82 -14.42 -21.07
N ALA A 223 -0.17 -13.57 -20.75
CA ALA A 223 -1.18 -13.10 -21.70
C ALA A 223 -0.53 -12.65 -23.04
N ALA A 224 -1.18 -12.98 -24.16
CA ALA A 224 -0.70 -12.64 -25.50
C ALA A 224 -0.65 -11.12 -25.71
N GLU A 225 -1.62 -10.43 -25.13
CA GLU A 225 -1.68 -8.99 -24.96
C GLU A 225 -1.50 -8.67 -23.49
N PHE A 226 -0.65 -7.72 -23.21
CA PHE A 226 -0.27 -7.40 -21.86
C PHE A 226 -1.46 -6.82 -21.09
N THR A 227 -1.75 -7.36 -19.90
CA THR A 227 -2.49 -6.61 -18.88
C THR A 227 -1.53 -5.60 -18.26
N HIS A 228 -1.12 -4.59 -19.02
CA HIS A 228 -0.31 -3.49 -18.52
C HIS A 228 -1.25 -2.44 -17.92
N ALA A 229 -1.15 -2.21 -16.62
CA ALA A 229 -1.70 -1.00 -15.99
C ALA A 229 -1.19 0.30 -16.69
N TRP A 230 -0.09 0.22 -17.44
CA TRP A 230 0.55 1.33 -18.14
C TRP A 230 -0.02 1.63 -19.54
N GLU A 231 -0.71 0.70 -20.20
CA GLU A 231 -1.33 0.98 -21.51
C GLU A 231 -2.58 1.87 -21.38
N SER A 232 -3.24 1.85 -20.22
CA SER A 232 -4.34 2.77 -19.91
C SER A 232 -3.90 4.24 -19.91
N VAL A 233 -2.60 4.53 -19.82
CA VAL A 233 -2.04 5.90 -19.87
C VAL A 233 -1.71 6.33 -21.31
N VAL A 234 -1.49 5.39 -22.24
CA VAL A 234 -1.09 5.71 -23.62
C VAL A 234 -2.29 5.98 -24.54
N ILE A 235 -3.47 5.44 -24.23
CA ILE A 235 -4.65 5.55 -25.11
C ILE A 235 -5.31 6.95 -25.08
N ASN A 236 -4.92 7.86 -24.18
CA ASN A 236 -5.57 9.18 -24.05
C ASN A 236 -4.82 10.35 -24.72
N LYS A 237 -3.90 10.08 -25.66
CA LYS A 237 -3.31 11.12 -26.52
C LYS A 237 -3.40 10.72 -27.99
N SER A 238 -4.61 10.74 -28.56
CA SER A 238 -4.86 10.97 -30.00
C SER A 238 -6.37 10.97 -30.30
N LYS A 239 -7.05 12.09 -30.00
CA LYS A 239 -8.20 12.60 -30.77
C LYS A 239 -8.33 14.11 -30.51
N VAL A 240 -7.55 14.88 -31.26
CA VAL A 240 -7.95 16.20 -31.78
C VAL A 240 -7.84 16.09 -33.28
#